data_AF-A0A118DNZ1-F1
#
_entry.id   AF-A0A118DNZ1-F1
#
_cell.length_a   1.000
_cell.length_b   1.000
_cell.length_c   1.000
_cell.angle_alpha   90.00
_cell.angle_beta   90.00
_cell.angle_gamma   90.00
#
_symmetry.space_group_name_H-M   'P 1'
#
loop_
_entity.id
_entity.type
_entity.pdbx_description
1 polymer ?
#
loop_
_entity_poly.entity_id
_entity_poly.type
_entity_poly.pdbx_seq_one_letter_code
_entity_poly.pdbx_strand_id
1 'polypeptide(L)'
;MNLVSMKLTPAEAKTEAGEGTALAALAAPEDQPAYPCGLTIYLDDEALAKLGMTALPDVGTPLTLVARVEVCSKSQYQNQDGTDTSLSMQITDMALAPETQSPEQRAAKFYSNTTT
;
A
#
# COMPACT_ATOMS: atom_id res chain seq x y z
N MET A 1 -10.84 -12.51 -2.36
CA MET A 1 -10.73 -11.15 -1.78
C MET A 1 -10.50 -10.20 -2.94
N ASN A 2 -11.25 -9.12 -3.01
CA ASN A 2 -11.04 -8.11 -4.03
C ASN A 2 -10.03 -7.08 -3.52
N LEU A 3 -9.06 -6.73 -4.36
CA LEU A 3 -8.11 -5.67 -4.08
C LEU A 3 -8.77 -4.33 -4.41
N VAL A 4 -8.47 -3.31 -3.60
CA VAL A 4 -8.87 -1.93 -3.86
C VAL A 4 -7.60 -1.14 -4.15
N SER A 5 -7.60 -0.33 -5.22
CA SER A 5 -6.46 0.52 -5.54
C SER A 5 -6.41 1.69 -4.56
N MET A 6 -5.28 1.84 -3.86
CA MET A 6 -5.03 2.97 -2.96
C MET A 6 -4.35 4.15 -3.67
N LYS A 7 -4.39 4.21 -5.01
CA LYS A 7 -3.77 5.29 -5.77
C LYS A 7 -4.53 6.60 -5.51
N LEU A 8 -3.82 7.64 -5.06
CA LEU A 8 -4.39 8.97 -4.85
C LEU A 8 -4.93 9.51 -6.17
N THR A 9 -6.11 10.13 -6.11
CA THR A 9 -6.60 10.91 -7.23
C THR A 9 -5.78 12.21 -7.37
N PRO A 10 -5.71 12.82 -8.56
CA PRO A 10 -4.99 14.08 -8.75
C PRO A 10 -5.51 15.22 -7.84
N ALA A 11 -6.77 15.14 -7.40
CA ALA A 11 -7.38 16.12 -6.50
C ALA A 11 -6.91 15.94 -5.05
N GLU A 12 -6.79 14.70 -4.56
CA GLU A 12 -6.36 14.40 -3.19
C GLU A 12 -4.86 14.58 -3.00
N ALA A 13 -4.06 14.26 -4.02
CA ALA A 13 -2.60 14.46 -4.01
C ALA A 13 -2.21 15.94 -3.80
N LYS A 14 -3.07 16.89 -4.22
CA LYS A 14 -2.85 18.33 -4.04
C LYS A 14 -3.14 18.79 -2.61
N THR A 15 -4.05 18.13 -1.90
CA THR A 15 -4.42 18.46 -0.52
C THR A 15 -3.37 17.97 0.46
N GLU A 16 -2.86 16.74 0.28
CA GLU A 16 -1.79 16.19 1.14
C GLU A 16 -0.43 16.89 0.94
N ALA A 17 -0.21 17.54 -0.21
CA ALA A 17 0.96 18.42 -0.42
C ALA A 17 0.87 19.74 0.37
N GLY A 18 -0.32 20.15 0.80
CA GLY A 18 -0.57 21.39 1.54
C GLY A 18 -0.45 21.25 3.06
N GLU A 19 -0.61 20.05 3.60
CA GLU A 19 -0.60 19.77 5.04
C GLU A 19 0.71 19.09 5.47
N GLY A 20 1.78 19.88 5.60
CA GLY A 20 2.75 19.66 6.68
C GLY A 20 3.87 18.63 6.51
N THR A 21 4.24 18.18 5.31
CA THR A 21 5.61 17.64 5.10
C THR A 21 6.28 18.32 3.91
N ALA A 22 7.15 19.29 4.20
CA ALA A 22 7.98 20.00 3.22
C ALA A 22 8.97 19.10 2.45
N LEU A 23 8.86 17.77 2.58
CA LEU A 23 9.63 16.77 1.84
C LEU A 23 8.85 16.16 0.66
N ALA A 24 7.53 16.31 0.59
CA ALA A 24 6.72 15.81 -0.53
C ALA A 24 6.79 16.73 -1.77
N ALA A 25 7.09 18.01 -1.58
CA ALA A 25 7.18 19.00 -2.66
C ALA A 25 8.51 18.98 -3.45
N LEU A 26 9.47 18.12 -3.08
CA LEU A 26 10.83 18.15 -3.63
C LEU A 26 11.27 16.91 -4.41
N ALA A 27 10.38 15.97 -4.79
CA ALA A 27 10.62 15.00 -5.86
C ALA A 27 9.44 14.02 -6.06
N ALA A 28 8.34 14.49 -6.63
CA ALA A 28 7.46 13.58 -7.36
C ALA A 28 7.61 13.91 -8.86
N PRO A 29 8.46 13.19 -9.62
CA PRO A 29 8.33 13.21 -11.07
C PRO A 29 6.88 12.80 -11.42
N GLU A 30 6.29 13.45 -12.42
CA GLU A 30 4.89 13.26 -12.86
C GLU A 30 4.50 11.81 -13.22
N ASP A 31 5.46 10.88 -13.17
CA ASP A 31 5.34 9.46 -13.53
C ASP A 31 5.24 8.51 -12.31
N GLN A 32 5.50 8.99 -11.08
CA GLN A 32 5.43 8.12 -9.90
C GLN A 32 3.97 8.03 -9.39
N PRO A 33 3.38 6.83 -9.25
CA PRO A 33 2.04 6.71 -8.69
C PRO A 33 2.00 7.28 -7.27
N ALA A 34 1.20 8.34 -7.09
CA ALA A 34 0.95 8.94 -5.79
C ALA A 34 0.10 7.97 -4.96
N TYR A 35 0.68 7.47 -3.87
CA TYR A 35 0.02 6.62 -2.88
C TYR A 35 0.08 7.33 -1.51
N PRO A 36 -0.90 7.11 -0.62
CA PRO A 36 -0.85 7.63 0.73
C PRO A 36 0.45 7.23 1.45
N CYS A 37 0.90 8.11 2.35
CA CYS A 37 2.05 7.82 3.22
C CYS A 37 1.79 6.57 4.06
N GLY A 38 2.81 5.72 4.22
CA GLY A 38 2.74 4.51 5.06
C GLY A 38 2.36 3.22 4.34
N LEU A 39 2.22 3.22 3.01
CA LEU A 39 2.01 2.00 2.20
C LEU A 39 3.29 1.33 1.72
N THR A 40 4.46 1.93 1.97
CA THR A 40 5.77 1.35 1.64
C THR A 40 6.30 0.57 2.84
N ILE A 41 6.60 -0.71 2.63
CA ILE A 41 7.22 -1.57 3.63
C ILE A 41 8.70 -1.72 3.28
N TYR A 42 9.58 -1.41 4.22
CA TYR A 42 11.01 -1.70 4.12
C TYR A 42 11.29 -3.07 4.74
N LEU A 43 11.97 -3.95 3.99
CA LEU A 43 12.42 -5.25 4.47
C LEU A 43 13.95 -5.23 4.48
N ASP A 44 14.54 -5.51 5.65
CA ASP A 44 15.98 -5.67 5.82
C ASP A 44 16.45 -7.08 5.37
N ASP A 45 17.77 -7.26 5.33
CA ASP A 45 18.39 -8.52 4.91
C ASP A 45 17.95 -9.72 5.75
N GLU A 46 17.69 -9.55 7.06
CA GLU A 46 17.23 -10.63 7.92
C GLU A 46 15.76 -10.99 7.63
N ALA A 47 14.92 -9.98 7.38
CA ALA A 47 13.53 -10.19 6.98
C ALA A 47 13.44 -10.89 5.60
N LEU A 48 14.26 -10.48 4.64
CA LEU A 48 14.36 -11.12 3.32
C LEU A 48 14.85 -12.58 3.42
N ALA A 49 15.85 -12.83 4.28
CA ALA A 49 16.34 -14.18 4.55
C ALA A 49 15.26 -15.08 5.17
N LYS A 50 14.46 -14.56 6.12
CA LYS A 50 13.31 -15.29 6.72
C LYS A 50 12.23 -15.61 5.71
N LEU A 51 12.02 -14.73 4.74
CA LEU A 51 11.11 -14.93 3.61
C LEU A 51 11.64 -15.95 2.58
N GLY A 52 12.88 -16.41 2.73
CA GLY A 52 13.53 -17.32 1.79
C GLY A 52 13.93 -16.65 0.49
N MET A 53 13.98 -15.31 0.44
CA MET A 53 14.45 -14.58 -0.73
C MET A 53 15.97 -14.58 -0.78
N THR A 54 16.53 -15.52 -1.55
CA THR A 54 17.97 -15.61 -1.81
C THR A 54 18.42 -14.75 -2.99
N ALA A 55 17.47 -14.26 -3.80
CA ALA A 55 17.72 -13.39 -4.94
C ALA A 55 16.80 -12.17 -4.85
N LEU A 56 17.39 -10.98 -4.96
CA LEU A 56 16.66 -9.73 -5.01
C LEU A 56 16.04 -9.57 -6.42
N PRO A 57 14.72 -9.35 -6.52
CA PRO A 57 14.09 -9.06 -7.80
C PRO A 57 14.51 -7.68 -8.31
N ASP A 58 14.55 -7.50 -9.63
CA ASP A 58 14.89 -6.22 -10.24
C ASP A 58 13.91 -5.12 -9.84
N VAL A 59 14.41 -3.88 -9.79
CA VAL A 59 13.60 -2.69 -9.49
C VAL A 59 12.45 -2.60 -10.50
N GLY A 60 11.22 -2.50 -9.99
CA GLY A 60 10.01 -2.45 -10.81
C GLY A 60 9.35 -3.81 -11.06
N THR A 61 9.92 -4.91 -10.59
CA THR A 61 9.30 -6.25 -10.71
C THR A 61 8.04 -6.34 -9.83
N PRO A 62 6.87 -6.68 -10.39
CA PRO A 62 5.66 -6.87 -9.61
C PRO A 62 5.74 -8.16 -8.79
N LEU A 63 5.41 -8.05 -7.51
CA LEU A 63 5.31 -9.17 -6.57
C LEU A 63 3.93 -9.15 -5.91
N THR A 64 3.42 -10.33 -5.60
CA THR A 64 2.24 -10.47 -4.76
C THR A 64 2.68 -10.72 -3.32
N LEU A 65 2.36 -9.78 -2.43
CA LEU A 65 2.50 -9.95 -0.99
C LEU A 65 1.21 -10.55 -0.41
N VAL A 66 1.35 -11.67 0.29
CA VAL A 66 0.29 -12.25 1.12
C VAL A 66 0.73 -12.11 2.57
N ALA A 67 -0.02 -11.35 3.37
CA ALA A 67 0.29 -11.11 4.77
C ALA A 67 -0.92 -11.41 5.65
N ARG A 68 -0.65 -12.06 6.80
CA ARG A 68 -1.57 -12.11 7.93
C ARG A 68 -1.26 -10.93 8.84
N VAL A 69 -2.31 -10.20 9.21
CA VAL A 69 -2.20 -9.03 10.07
C VAL A 69 -3.05 -9.20 11.33
N GLU A 70 -2.57 -8.64 12.44
CA GLU A 70 -3.28 -8.51 13.69
C GLU A 70 -3.56 -7.02 13.98
N VAL A 71 -4.74 -6.72 14.51
CA VAL A 71 -5.13 -5.34 14.87
C VAL A 71 -4.49 -4.96 16.20
N CYS A 72 -3.59 -3.98 16.19
CA CYS A 72 -2.92 -3.49 17.40
C CYS A 72 -3.73 -2.41 18.13
N SER A 73 -4.38 -1.53 17.38
CA SER A 73 -5.20 -0.46 17.96
C SER A 73 -6.29 -0.04 16.99
N LYS A 74 -7.40 0.42 17.56
CA LYS A 74 -8.48 1.07 16.84
C LYS A 74 -8.79 2.37 17.55
N SER A 75 -8.96 3.45 16.80
CA SER A 75 -9.46 4.73 17.32
C SER A 75 -10.63 5.18 16.47
N GLN A 76 -11.66 5.66 17.15
CA GLN A 76 -12.81 6.30 16.51
C GLN A 76 -13.13 7.54 17.31
N TYR A 77 -13.08 8.70 16.65
CA TYR A 77 -13.37 9.98 17.26
C TYR A 77 -14.47 10.69 16.49
N GLN A 78 -15.52 11.11 17.18
CA GLN A 78 -16.57 11.95 16.61
C GLN A 78 -16.30 13.40 16.94
N ASN A 79 -16.25 14.24 15.92
CA ASN A 79 -16.17 15.69 16.02
C ASN A 79 -17.40 16.33 15.35
N GLN A 80 -17.46 17.66 15.34
CA GLN A 80 -18.57 18.40 14.73
C GLN A 80 -18.63 18.23 13.20
N ASP A 81 -17.52 17.86 12.57
CA ASP A 81 -17.35 17.71 11.12
C ASP A 81 -17.53 16.26 10.63
N GLY A 82 -17.56 15.27 11.53
CA GLY A 82 -17.74 13.86 11.17
C GLY A 82 -17.17 12.86 12.17
N THR A 83 -17.02 11.62 11.71
CA THR A 83 -16.37 10.54 12.46
C THR A 83 -15.03 10.23 11.81
N ASP A 84 -13.94 10.44 12.52
CA ASP A 84 -12.60 9.99 12.14
C ASP A 84 -12.38 8.56 12.66
N THR A 85 -11.84 7.69 11.82
CA THR A 85 -11.53 6.30 12.17
C THR A 85 -10.13 5.96 11.72
N SER A 86 -9.33 5.42 12.65
CA SER A 86 -7.99 4.90 12.36
C SER A 86 -7.81 3.49 12.92
N LEU A 87 -7.04 2.69 12.19
CA LEU A 87 -6.74 1.30 12.50
C LEU A 87 -5.24 1.07 12.33
N SER A 88 -4.58 0.58 13.38
CA SER A 88 -3.18 0.13 13.30
C SER A 88 -3.14 -1.39 13.24
N MET A 89 -2.41 -1.92 12.25
CA MET A 89 -2.27 -3.36 12.02
C MET A 89 -0.80 -3.75 12.01
N GLN A 90 -0.45 -4.86 12.68
CA GLN A 90 0.86 -5.47 12.65
C GLN A 90 0.83 -6.70 11.74
N ILE A 91 1.78 -6.77 10.80
CA ILE A 91 2.00 -7.98 9.99
C ILE A 91 2.66 -9.03 10.89
N THR A 92 2.02 -10.19 11.05
CA THR A 92 2.51 -11.32 11.86
C THR A 92 3.18 -12.38 11.01
N ASP A 93 2.59 -12.69 9.86
CA ASP A 93 3.07 -13.69 8.93
C ASP A 93 3.03 -13.10 7.52
N MET A 94 4.07 -13.32 6.73
CA MET A 94 4.15 -12.78 5.37
C MET A 94 4.78 -13.78 4.40
N ALA A 95 4.33 -13.72 3.15
CA ALA A 95 4.86 -14.47 2.02
C ALA A 95 4.90 -13.59 0.78
N LEU A 96 6.00 -13.64 0.04
CA LEU A 96 6.16 -12.97 -1.25
C LEU A 96 6.18 -14.00 -2.36
N ALA A 97 5.36 -13.80 -3.39
CA ALA A 97 5.32 -14.65 -4.57
C ALA A 97 5.54 -13.81 -5.85
N PRO A 98 6.28 -14.34 -6.84
CA PRO A 98 6.40 -13.70 -8.15
C PRO A 98 5.02 -13.59 -8.80
N GLU A 99 4.71 -12.42 -9.36
CA GLU A 99 3.47 -12.23 -10.12
C GLU A 99 3.59 -12.96 -11.46
N THR A 100 2.85 -14.06 -11.61
CA THR A 100 2.86 -14.90 -12.82
C THR A 100 1.70 -14.60 -13.78
N GLN A 101 0.81 -13.68 -13.40
CA GLN A 101 -0.43 -13.38 -14.12
C GLN A 101 -0.28 -12.09 -14.93
N SER A 102 -0.87 -12.02 -16.13
CA SER A 102 -0.86 -10.76 -16.90
C SER A 102 -1.69 -9.68 -16.19
N PRO A 103 -1.42 -8.38 -16.44
CA PRO A 103 -2.16 -7.28 -15.80
C PRO A 103 -3.68 -7.38 -15.96
N GLU A 104 -4.15 -7.83 -17.12
CA GLU A 104 -5.56 -8.01 -17.46
C GLU A 104 -6.20 -9.17 -16.67
N GLN A 105 -5.49 -10.30 -16.57
CA GLN A 105 -5.93 -11.47 -15.79
C GLN A 105 -5.97 -11.17 -14.29
N ARG A 106 -4.98 -10.42 -13.79
CA ARG A 106 -4.95 -9.93 -12.42
C ARG A 106 -6.15 -9.02 -12.17
N ALA A 107 -6.45 -8.09 -13.09
CA ALA A 107 -7.55 -7.17 -12.90
C ALA A 107 -8.91 -7.85 -12.87
N ALA A 108 -9.14 -8.80 -13.78
CA ALA A 108 -10.37 -9.60 -13.78
C ALA A 108 -10.53 -10.46 -12.51
N LYS A 109 -9.42 -10.93 -11.92
CA LYS A 109 -9.46 -11.82 -10.75
C LYS A 109 -9.55 -11.07 -9.42
N PHE A 110 -8.91 -9.91 -9.32
CA PHE A 110 -8.73 -9.21 -8.06
C PHE A 110 -9.48 -7.87 -7.98
N TYR A 111 -9.75 -7.17 -9.08
CA TYR A 111 -10.40 -5.84 -9.05
C TYR A 111 -11.88 -5.85 -9.50
N SER A 112 -12.45 -7.01 -9.83
CA SER A 112 -13.73 -7.16 -10.56
C SER A 112 -15.03 -6.83 -9.80
N ASN A 113 -14.98 -6.16 -8.64
CA ASN A 113 -16.20 -5.74 -7.94
C ASN A 113 -16.10 -4.33 -7.31
N THR A 114 -15.45 -3.38 -7.99
CA THR A 114 -15.61 -1.96 -7.65
C THR A 114 -17.01 -1.48 -8.04
N THR A 115 -18.02 -1.93 -7.29
CA THR A 115 -19.36 -1.35 -7.31
C THR A 115 -19.52 -0.53 -6.04
N THR A 116 -19.75 0.76 -6.24
CA THR A 116 -20.16 1.79 -5.27
C THR A 116 -19.04 2.46 -4.47
#